data_AF-A0A3L7U367-F1
#
_entry.id   AF-A0A3L7U367-F1
#
_cell.length_a   1.000
_cell.length_b   1.000
_cell.length_c   1.000
_cell.angle_alpha   90.00
_cell.angle_beta   90.00
_cell.angle_gamma   90.00
#
_symmetry.space_group_name_H-M   'P 1'
#
loop_
_entity.id
_entity.type
_entity.pdbx_description
1 polymer ?
#
loop_
_entity_poly.entity_id
_entity_poly.type
_entity_poly.pdbx_seq_one_letter_code
_entity_poly.pdbx_strand_id
1 'polypeptide(L)'
;LVLVVGSRNSSNSVRLTEIAEKVGTKARLIDDKSELQPEWFEGVETTLITAGASAPEDLVHDLIAELIERFGGEVEQRDIYREEVEFGLPGTLKELMRERGVDPSNCKVVRTDSAPALHNWLEARNIPHRTVDLTIGATQ
;
A
#
# COMPACT_ATOMS: atom_id res chain seq x y z
N LEU A 1 0.34 11.76 12.13
CA LEU A 1 0.45 10.33 12.52
C LEU A 1 0.75 9.52 11.25
N VAL A 2 1.56 8.47 11.34
CA VAL A 2 1.77 7.52 10.23
C VAL A 2 1.26 6.14 10.64
N LEU A 3 0.39 5.55 9.84
CA LEU A 3 -0.04 4.17 9.97
C LEU A 3 0.64 3.35 8.88
N VAL A 4 1.36 2.32 9.30
CA VAL A 4 2.02 1.37 8.41
C VAL A 4 1.28 0.06 8.51
N VAL A 5 0.67 -0.39 7.41
CA VAL A 5 0.00 -1.68 7.32
C VAL A 5 1.01 -2.75 6.97
N GLY A 6 1.14 -3.76 7.82
CA GLY A 6 2.01 -4.90 7.61
C GLY A 6 2.43 -5.57 8.91
N SER A 7 3.09 -6.72 8.77
CA SER A 7 3.44 -7.52 9.93
C SER A 7 4.75 -7.10 10.60
N ARG A 8 4.84 -7.35 11.92
CA ARG A 8 6.06 -7.14 12.71
C ARG A 8 7.25 -7.97 12.24
N ASN A 9 7.00 -9.07 11.53
CA ASN A 9 8.03 -9.94 10.96
C ASN A 9 8.50 -9.46 9.57
N SER A 10 7.87 -8.44 9.00
CA SER A 10 8.25 -7.87 7.71
C SER A 10 9.25 -6.73 7.92
N SER A 11 10.52 -6.98 7.59
CA SER A 11 11.60 -5.99 7.67
C SER A 11 11.25 -4.68 6.96
N ASN A 12 10.58 -4.75 5.80
CA ASN A 12 10.16 -3.55 5.07
C ASN A 12 9.14 -2.71 5.86
N SER A 13 8.12 -3.36 6.44
CA SER A 13 7.05 -2.65 7.18
C SER A 13 7.62 -2.01 8.46
N VAL A 14 8.48 -2.74 9.18
CA VAL A 14 9.23 -2.20 10.31
C VAL A 14 10.08 -1.01 9.88
N ARG A 15 10.81 -1.14 8.77
CA ARG A 15 11.68 -0.06 8.27
C ARG A 15 10.92 1.21 7.92
N LEU A 16 9.77 1.11 7.26
CA LEU A 16 8.92 2.26 6.95
C LEU A 16 8.47 2.97 8.24
N THR A 17 8.14 2.20 9.27
CA THR A 17 7.73 2.73 10.58
C THR A 17 8.89 3.49 11.24
N GLU A 18 10.08 2.89 11.29
CA GLU A 18 11.29 3.54 11.81
C GLU A 18 11.64 4.84 11.09
N ILE A 19 11.46 4.89 9.76
CA ILE A 19 11.74 6.08 8.96
C ILE A 19 10.78 7.22 9.37
N ALA A 20 9.49 6.93 9.49
CA ALA A 20 8.51 7.92 9.92
C ALA A 20 8.83 8.47 11.33
N GLU A 21 9.22 7.60 12.27
CA GLU A 21 9.63 8.00 13.61
C GLU A 21 10.91 8.85 13.60
N LYS A 22 11.91 8.49 12.77
CA LYS A 22 13.16 9.27 12.63
C LYS A 22 12.95 10.67 12.10
N VAL A 23 11.92 10.88 11.28
CA VAL A 23 11.52 12.21 10.79
C VAL A 23 10.73 13.01 11.84
N GLY A 24 10.47 12.41 13.01
CA GLY A 24 9.80 13.07 14.15
C GLY A 24 8.29 12.94 14.14
N THR A 25 7.72 12.09 13.28
CA THR A 25 6.27 11.84 13.26
C THR A 25 5.96 10.55 14.00
N LYS A 26 4.95 10.58 14.89
CA LYS A 26 4.45 9.35 15.54
C LYS A 26 4.04 8.34 14.46
N ALA A 27 4.56 7.12 14.52
CA ALA A 27 4.21 6.04 13.60
C ALA A 27 3.68 4.81 14.35
N ARG A 28 2.82 4.03 13.71
CA ARG A 28 2.24 2.79 14.23
C ARG A 28 2.26 1.73 13.15
N LEU A 29 2.88 0.60 13.45
CA LEU A 29 2.80 -0.62 12.64
C LEU A 29 1.59 -1.42 13.11
N ILE A 30 0.65 -1.69 12.20
CA ILE A 30 -0.58 -2.44 12.47
C ILE A 30 -0.76 -3.55 11.43
N ASP A 31 -1.29 -4.69 11.87
CA ASP A 31 -1.62 -5.80 10.97
C ASP A 31 -2.93 -5.52 10.21
N ASP A 32 -3.94 -4.96 10.87
CA ASP A 32 -5.24 -4.60 10.26
C ASP A 32 -5.97 -3.49 11.05
N LYS A 33 -7.16 -3.11 10.57
CA LYS A 33 -7.99 -2.04 11.16
C LYS A 33 -8.45 -2.30 12.60
N SER A 34 -8.46 -3.55 13.07
CA SER A 34 -8.89 -3.91 14.43
C SER A 34 -7.91 -3.43 15.50
N GLU A 35 -6.65 -3.19 15.12
CA GLU A 35 -5.63 -2.67 16.03
C GLU A 35 -5.70 -1.15 16.22
N LEU A 36 -6.61 -0.45 15.53
CA LEU A 36 -6.78 0.99 15.65
C LEU A 36 -7.25 1.39 17.04
N GLN A 37 -6.46 2.24 17.69
CA GLN A 37 -6.77 2.81 18.99
C GLN A 37 -7.18 4.29 18.82
N PRO A 38 -8.38 4.70 19.29
CA PRO A 38 -8.87 6.08 19.16
C PRO A 38 -7.92 7.14 19.72
N GLU A 39 -7.19 6.81 20.78
CA GLU A 39 -6.29 7.73 21.48
C GLU A 39 -5.10 8.16 20.61
N TRP A 40 -4.78 7.41 19.54
CA TRP A 40 -3.72 7.79 18.60
C TRP A 40 -4.09 9.01 17.76
N PHE A 41 -5.38 9.29 17.61
CA PHE A 41 -5.93 10.34 16.75
C PHE A 41 -6.22 11.64 17.50
N GLU A 42 -6.05 11.68 18.82
CA GLU A 42 -6.24 12.90 19.60
C GLU A 42 -5.30 14.01 19.15
N GLY A 43 -5.88 15.14 18.70
CA GLY A 43 -5.14 16.28 18.18
C GLY A 43 -4.44 16.03 16.83
N VAL A 44 -4.80 14.96 16.11
CA VAL A 44 -4.27 14.64 14.79
C VAL A 44 -5.27 15.07 13.72
N GLU A 45 -4.90 16.07 12.90
CA GLU A 45 -5.70 16.53 11.77
C GLU A 45 -5.40 15.75 10.47
N THR A 46 -4.21 15.15 10.36
CA THR A 46 -3.77 14.45 9.16
C THR A 46 -3.00 13.19 9.51
N THR A 47 -3.41 12.08 8.90
CA THR A 47 -2.79 10.77 9.04
C THR A 47 -2.32 10.27 7.69
N LEU A 48 -1.05 9.86 7.61
CA LEU A 48 -0.50 9.19 6.44
C LEU A 48 -0.72 7.68 6.60
N ILE A 49 -1.21 7.03 5.55
CA ILE A 49 -1.33 5.58 5.48
C ILE A 49 -0.33 5.08 4.45
N THR A 50 0.43 4.06 4.81
CA THR A 50 1.33 3.35 3.90
C THR A 50 1.32 1.87 4.23
N ALA A 51 1.82 1.04 3.34
CA ALA A 51 1.79 -0.41 3.50
C ALA A 51 3.12 -1.01 3.07
N GLY A 52 3.53 -2.11 3.73
CA GLY A 52 4.69 -2.87 3.29
C GLY A 52 4.43 -3.56 1.94
N ALA A 53 5.50 -3.87 1.19
CA ALA A 53 5.41 -4.52 -0.13
C ALA A 53 4.69 -5.89 -0.16
N SER A 54 4.45 -6.47 1.02
CA SER A 54 3.77 -7.75 1.22
C SER A 54 2.36 -7.62 1.79
N ALA A 55 1.91 -6.41 2.11
CA ALA A 55 0.59 -6.20 2.68
C ALA A 55 -0.48 -6.21 1.57
N PRO A 56 -1.57 -6.99 1.71
CA PRO A 56 -2.70 -6.96 0.79
C PRO A 56 -3.35 -5.57 0.71
N GLU A 57 -3.75 -5.17 -0.50
CA GLU A 57 -4.41 -3.87 -0.74
C GLU A 57 -5.75 -3.75 -0.02
N ASP A 58 -6.49 -4.85 0.09
CA ASP A 58 -7.78 -4.88 0.79
C ASP A 58 -7.67 -4.44 2.26
N LEU A 59 -6.55 -4.72 2.94
CA LEU A 59 -6.33 -4.27 4.31
C LEU A 59 -6.17 -2.75 4.38
N VAL A 60 -5.53 -2.14 3.38
CA VAL A 60 -5.39 -0.69 3.28
C VAL A 60 -6.74 -0.04 2.98
N HIS A 61 -7.52 -0.63 2.08
CA HIS A 61 -8.88 -0.17 1.77
C HIS A 61 -9.79 -0.22 2.99
N ASP A 62 -9.79 -1.35 3.71
CA ASP A 62 -10.57 -1.51 4.94
C ASP A 62 -10.17 -0.50 6.02
N LEU A 63 -8.87 -0.20 6.11
CA LEU A 63 -8.37 0.82 7.02
C LEU A 63 -8.85 2.22 6.64
N ILE A 64 -8.79 2.58 5.36
CA ILE A 64 -9.28 3.87 4.86
C ILE A 64 -10.78 4.00 5.14
N ALA A 65 -11.58 2.96 4.84
CA ALA A 65 -13.02 2.95 5.11
C ALA A 65 -13.31 3.20 6.60
N GLU A 66 -12.62 2.50 7.49
CA GLU A 66 -12.82 2.61 8.94
C GLU A 66 -12.50 4.03 9.45
N LEU A 67 -11.43 4.66 8.94
CA LEU A 67 -11.07 6.02 9.34
C LEU A 67 -12.08 7.06 8.83
N ILE A 68 -12.54 6.92 7.58
CA ILE A 68 -13.56 7.80 7.01
C ILE A 68 -14.89 7.63 7.74
N GLU A 69 -15.28 6.41 8.10
CA GLU A 69 -16.51 6.16 8.86
C GLU A 69 -16.44 6.76 10.27
N ARG A 70 -15.29 6.65 10.95
CA ARG A 70 -15.11 7.14 12.33
C ARG A 70 -14.94 8.66 12.42
N PHE A 71 -14.20 9.26 11.49
CA PHE A 71 -13.74 10.64 11.60
C PHE A 71 -14.19 11.53 10.44
N GLY A 72 -14.73 10.97 9.36
CA GLY A 72 -14.94 11.68 8.11
C GLY A 72 -13.63 12.06 7.43
N GLY A 73 -13.72 12.96 6.45
CA GLY A 73 -12.57 13.55 5.78
C GLY A 73 -12.48 13.23 4.29
N GLU A 74 -11.31 13.51 3.73
CA GLU A 74 -10.97 13.32 2.32
C GLU A 74 -9.71 12.47 2.22
N VAL A 75 -9.65 11.61 1.20
CA VAL A 75 -8.46 10.81 0.90
C VAL A 75 -7.60 11.53 -0.14
N GLU A 76 -6.37 11.89 0.20
CA GLU A 76 -5.38 12.37 -0.77
C GLU A 76 -4.40 11.24 -1.09
N GLN A 77 -4.40 10.79 -2.34
CA GLN A 77 -3.39 9.87 -2.86
C GLN A 77 -2.22 10.65 -3.46
N ARG A 78 -0.99 10.26 -3.12
CA ARG A 78 0.24 10.81 -3.72
C ARG A 78 1.01 9.72 -4.44
N ASP A 79 1.04 9.80 -5.77
CA ASP A 79 1.87 8.92 -6.60
C ASP A 79 3.19 9.61 -6.90
N ILE A 80 4.26 9.08 -6.30
CA ILE A 80 5.62 9.63 -6.40
C ILE A 80 6.39 9.00 -7.55
N TYR A 81 6.22 7.70 -7.77
CA TYR A 81 6.94 6.95 -8.80
C TYR A 81 6.12 5.73 -9.24
N ARG A 82 5.97 5.56 -10.56
CA ARG A 82 5.29 4.39 -11.13
C ARG A 82 6.28 3.25 -11.30
N GLU A 83 6.05 2.15 -10.59
CA GLU A 83 6.85 0.94 -10.70
C GLU A 83 6.08 -0.14 -11.46
N GLU A 84 6.64 -0.62 -12.57
CA GLU A 84 6.17 -1.81 -13.26
C GLU A 84 7.28 -2.88 -13.18
N VAL A 85 6.98 -3.99 -12.50
CA VAL A 85 7.95 -5.07 -12.32
C VAL A 85 7.34 -6.40 -12.74
N GLU A 86 7.99 -7.07 -13.69
CA GLU A 86 7.64 -8.40 -14.14
C GLU A 86 8.62 -9.43 -13.55
N PHE A 87 8.09 -10.41 -12.80
CA PHE A 87 8.86 -11.54 -12.32
C PHE A 87 8.53 -12.79 -13.15
N GLY A 88 9.52 -13.24 -13.92
CA GLY A 88 9.46 -14.52 -14.62
C GLY A 88 9.83 -15.68 -13.70
N LEU A 89 9.26 -16.86 -13.95
CA LEU A 89 9.64 -18.06 -13.20
C LEU A 89 11.13 -18.43 -13.40
N PRO A 90 11.79 -18.99 -12.37
CA PRO A 90 13.11 -19.59 -12.49
C PRO A 90 13.18 -20.64 -13.61
N GLY A 91 14.31 -20.71 -14.31
CA GLY A 91 14.49 -21.65 -15.43
C GLY A 91 14.26 -23.11 -15.04
N THR A 92 14.78 -23.52 -13.88
CA THR A 92 14.60 -24.87 -13.33
C THR A 92 13.13 -25.23 -13.08
N LEU A 93 12.32 -24.26 -12.64
CA LEU A 93 10.90 -24.45 -12.44
C LEU A 93 10.15 -24.57 -13.77
N LYS A 94 10.52 -23.78 -14.78
CA LYS A 94 9.96 -23.89 -16.14
C LYS A 94 10.24 -25.25 -16.76
N GLU A 95 11.43 -25.80 -16.50
CA GLU A 95 11.85 -27.12 -16.97
C GLU A 95 11.00 -28.24 -16.32
N LEU A 96 10.87 -28.21 -14.99
CA LEU A 96 10.00 -29.13 -14.24
C LEU A 96 8.52 -29.06 -14.68
N MET A 97 8.02 -27.86 -14.98
CA MET A 97 6.64 -27.68 -15.47
C MET A 97 6.43 -28.36 -16.83
N ARG A 98 7.38 -28.19 -17.76
CA ARG A 98 7.33 -28.84 -19.08
C ARG A 98 7.39 -30.35 -18.98
N GLU A 99 8.24 -30.89 -18.10
CA GLU A 99 8.31 -32.34 -17.82
C GLU A 99 6.97 -32.91 -17.32
N ARG A 100 6.22 -32.12 -16.54
CA ARG A 100 4.88 -32.47 -16.05
C ARG A 100 3.74 -32.12 -17.03
N GLY A 101 4.05 -31.68 -18.24
CA GLY A 101 3.05 -31.31 -19.25
C GLY A 101 2.29 -30.01 -18.96
N VAL A 102 2.83 -29.16 -18.09
CA VAL A 102 2.27 -27.84 -17.74
C VAL A 102 2.99 -26.76 -18.54
N ASP A 103 2.24 -25.90 -19.26
CA ASP A 103 2.83 -24.79 -20.00
C ASP A 103 3.21 -23.61 -19.06
N PRO A 104 4.50 -23.23 -18.97
CA PRO A 104 4.94 -22.12 -18.12
C PRO A 104 4.72 -20.73 -18.73
N SER A 105 4.25 -20.62 -19.98
CA SER A 105 4.13 -19.34 -20.71
C SER A 105 3.20 -18.33 -20.03
N ASN A 106 2.16 -18.81 -19.35
CA ASN A 106 1.16 -17.99 -18.65
C ASN A 106 1.47 -17.73 -17.16
N CYS A 107 2.58 -18.25 -16.63
CA CYS A 107 2.93 -18.10 -15.23
C CYS A 107 3.90 -16.93 -15.03
N LYS A 108 3.44 -15.71 -15.28
CA LYS A 108 4.20 -14.48 -15.01
C LYS A 108 3.48 -13.70 -13.92
N VAL A 109 4.23 -13.19 -12.95
CA VAL A 109 3.68 -12.25 -11.98
C VAL A 109 4.03 -10.85 -12.47
N VAL A 110 3.01 -10.14 -12.95
CA VAL A 110 3.11 -8.72 -13.28
C VAL A 110 2.58 -7.96 -12.07
N ARG A 111 3.41 -7.10 -11.47
CA ARG A 111 2.94 -6.10 -10.51
C ARG A 111 2.87 -4.76 -11.24
N THR A 112 1.65 -4.29 -11.42
CA THR A 112 1.34 -2.97 -11.97
C THR A 112 0.88 -2.06 -10.85
N ASP A 113 1.13 -0.76 -11.01
CA ASP A 113 0.70 0.29 -10.09
C ASP A 113 -0.81 0.21 -9.78
N SER A 114 -1.15 0.17 -8.50
CA SER A 114 -2.53 0.04 -8.01
C SER A 114 -3.25 1.37 -7.84
N ALA A 115 -2.62 2.48 -8.19
CA ALA A 115 -3.24 3.79 -8.16
C ALA A 115 -4.62 3.88 -8.87
N PRO A 116 -4.81 3.32 -10.08
CA PRO A 116 -6.12 3.33 -10.73
C PRO A 116 -7.17 2.50 -9.96
N ALA A 117 -6.77 1.49 -9.20
CA ALA A 117 -7.68 0.62 -8.46
C ALA A 117 -8.27 1.34 -7.23
N LEU A 118 -7.44 2.09 -6.49
CA LEU A 118 -7.89 2.86 -5.32
C LEU A 118 -8.85 3.99 -5.72
N HIS A 119 -8.54 4.76 -6.77
CA HIS A 119 -9.40 5.83 -7.27
C HIS A 119 -10.83 5.32 -7.57
N ASN A 120 -10.93 4.24 -8.35
CA ASN A 120 -12.22 3.64 -8.69
C ASN A 120 -12.96 3.11 -7.45
N TRP A 121 -12.24 2.57 -6.47
CA TRP A 121 -12.82 2.07 -5.22
C TRP A 121 -13.40 3.20 -4.34
N LEU A 122 -12.72 4.36 -4.30
CA LEU A 122 -13.16 5.55 -3.56
C LEU A 122 -14.39 6.18 -4.23
N GLU A 123 -14.39 6.33 -5.55
CA GLU A 123 -15.54 6.79 -6.35
C GLU A 123 -16.77 5.91 -6.10
N ALA A 124 -16.63 4.59 -6.15
CA ALA A 124 -17.73 3.66 -5.94
C ALA A 124 -18.37 3.76 -4.54
N ARG A 125 -17.63 4.28 -3.55
CA ARG A 125 -18.09 4.50 -2.17
C ARG A 125 -18.47 5.96 -1.90
N ASN A 126 -18.40 6.82 -2.91
CA ASN A 126 -18.71 8.24 -2.81
C ASN A 126 -17.86 8.97 -1.76
N ILE A 127 -16.62 8.50 -1.56
CA ILE A 127 -15.65 9.08 -0.62
C ILE A 127 -14.94 10.25 -1.31
N PRO A 128 -14.94 11.46 -0.73
CA PRO A 128 -14.18 12.59 -1.28
C PRO A 128 -12.70 12.25 -1.37
N HIS A 129 -12.10 12.44 -2.54
CA HIS A 129 -10.68 12.16 -2.72
C HIS A 129 -10.07 12.96 -3.87
N ARG A 130 -8.73 13.04 -3.85
CA ARG A 130 -7.93 13.60 -4.93
C ARG A 130 -6.65 12.80 -5.12
N THR A 131 -6.16 12.76 -6.37
CA THR A 131 -4.85 12.20 -6.71
C THR A 131 -3.91 13.33 -7.07
N VAL A 132 -2.74 13.35 -6.46
CA VAL A 132 -1.67 14.31 -6.73
C VAL A 132 -0.52 13.58 -7.41
N ASP A 133 -0.39 13.77 -8.73
CA ASP A 133 0.75 13.26 -9.51
C ASP A 133 2.01 14.07 -9.17
N LEU A 134 2.93 13.48 -8.40
CA LEU A 134 4.24 14.08 -8.13
C LEU A 134 5.21 13.68 -9.24
N THR A 135 5.09 14.28 -10.42
CA THR A 135 6.08 14.09 -11.47
C THR A 135 7.35 14.87 -11.09
N ILE A 136 8.40 14.17 -10.65
CA ILE A 136 9.75 14.76 -10.57
C ILE A 136 10.26 14.89 -12.01
N GLY A 137 9.85 15.96 -12.70
CA GLY A 137 10.51 16.38 -13.92
C GLY A 137 11.93 16.84 -13.59
N ALA A 138 12.92 16.44 -14.39
CA ALA A 138 14.25 17.04 -14.31
C ALA A 138 14.10 18.56 -14.44
N THR A 139 14.55 19.30 -13.44
CA THR A 139 14.67 20.75 -13.51
C THR A 139 15.53 21.10 -14.72
N GLN A 140 14.98 21.88 -15.66
CA GLN A 140 15.75 22.42 -16.80
C GLN A 140 16.83 23.40 -16.32
#